data_AF-A0A6I4MWB6-F1
#
_entry.id   AF-A0A6I4MWB6-F1
#
_cell.length_a   1.000
_cell.length_b   1.000
_cell.length_c   1.000
_cell.angle_alpha   90.00
_cell.angle_beta   90.00
_cell.angle_gamma   90.00
#
_symmetry.space_group_name_H-M   'P 1'
#
loop_
_entity.id
_entity.type
_entity.pdbx_description
1 polymer ?
#
loop_
_entity_poly.entity_id
_entity_poly.type
_entity_poly.pdbx_seq_one_letter_code
_entity_poly.pdbx_strand_id
1 'polypeptide(L)'
;MFEDQIRPLKIDRAFRVSDGKPVEFEGKTVHLAFGISMKWATARLAIAFTSSVSKPPQGVCLELSEGDLLVNGSRTPGVCLWADSAPPVVYLEPLIKPTSTSTLQVWNCWRGGDGEAQMWRGNAGLLVDLNPGASYRFSCSDGTGQADFTDLIFGLEIQEKTGDPWLEPLPPRTFTLGADSTHPRSADA
;
A
#
# COMPACT_ATOMS: atom_id res chain seq x y z
N MET A 1 43.59 -7.51 7.65
CA MET A 1 42.75 -6.35 8.00
C MET A 1 41.39 -6.62 7.40
N PHE A 2 40.57 -7.38 8.12
CA PHE A 2 39.22 -7.75 7.69
C PHE A 2 38.29 -6.75 8.37
N GLU A 3 38.07 -5.63 7.69
CA GLU A 3 36.91 -4.79 7.95
C GLU A 3 35.72 -5.58 7.39
N ASP A 4 35.23 -6.55 8.16
CA ASP A 4 33.95 -7.17 7.87
C ASP A 4 32.92 -6.06 8.11
N GLN A 5 32.69 -5.27 7.05
CA GLN A 5 31.73 -4.19 7.04
C GLN A 5 30.42 -4.80 7.51
N ILE A 6 30.00 -4.45 8.73
CA ILE A 6 28.69 -4.77 9.26
C ILE A 6 27.71 -4.02 8.37
N ARG A 7 27.42 -4.56 7.19
CA ARG A 7 26.35 -4.08 6.34
C ARG A 7 25.09 -4.28 7.17
N PRO A 8 24.29 -3.23 7.41
CA PRO A 8 23.04 -3.40 8.12
C PRO A 8 22.23 -4.50 7.41
N LEU A 9 21.69 -5.41 8.21
CA LEU A 9 20.86 -6.50 7.71
C LEU A 9 19.68 -5.90 6.96
N LYS A 10 19.56 -6.25 5.68
CA LYS A 10 18.44 -5.82 4.85
C LYS A 10 17.14 -6.48 5.32
N ILE A 11 16.03 -5.74 5.25
CA ILE A 11 14.72 -6.19 5.75
C ILE A 11 14.26 -7.48 5.02
N ASP A 12 14.56 -7.62 3.72
CA ASP A 12 14.24 -8.80 2.92
C ASP A 12 14.82 -10.12 3.46
N ARG A 13 15.94 -10.08 4.19
CA ARG A 13 16.48 -11.27 4.86
C ARG A 13 15.63 -11.64 6.06
N ALA A 14 15.18 -10.66 6.84
CA ALA A 14 14.27 -10.91 7.97
C ALA A 14 12.96 -11.53 7.46
N PHE A 15 12.41 -11.01 6.36
CA PHE A 15 11.24 -11.59 5.73
C PHE A 15 11.45 -13.03 5.29
N ARG A 16 12.58 -13.36 4.65
CA ARG A 16 12.94 -14.73 4.28
C ARG A 16 13.01 -15.68 5.49
N VAL A 17 13.60 -15.23 6.60
CA VAL A 17 13.68 -16.03 7.83
C VAL A 17 12.30 -16.24 8.46
N SER A 18 11.43 -15.24 8.36
CA SER A 18 10.07 -15.26 8.90
C SER A 18 9.03 -15.95 8.01
N ASP A 19 9.43 -16.38 6.80
CA ASP A 19 8.53 -16.89 5.76
C ASP A 19 7.45 -15.85 5.36
N GLY A 20 7.89 -14.61 5.10
CA GLY A 20 7.05 -13.49 4.67
C GLY A 20 6.17 -12.87 5.75
N LYS A 21 6.23 -13.36 7.00
CA LYS A 21 5.50 -12.78 8.13
C LYS A 21 6.01 -11.38 8.47
N PRO A 22 5.20 -10.53 9.15
CA PRO A 22 5.67 -9.23 9.61
C PRO A 22 6.91 -9.36 10.50
N VAL A 23 7.82 -8.41 10.39
CA VAL A 23 9.10 -8.38 11.12
C VAL A 23 9.27 -7.09 11.89
N GLU A 24 10.00 -7.12 13.00
CA GLU A 24 10.38 -5.91 13.72
C GLU A 24 11.64 -5.30 13.11
N PHE A 25 11.59 -4.02 12.76
CA PHE A 25 12.72 -3.24 12.27
C PHE A 25 12.67 -1.85 12.90
N GLU A 26 13.74 -1.47 13.61
CA GLU A 26 13.84 -0.17 14.30
C GLU A 26 12.65 0.14 15.23
N GLY A 27 12.11 -0.90 15.89
CA GLY A 27 10.97 -0.78 16.82
C GLY A 27 9.61 -0.61 16.13
N LYS A 28 9.54 -0.87 14.83
CA LYS A 28 8.29 -0.85 14.05
C LYS A 28 8.03 -2.21 13.44
N THR A 29 6.76 -2.61 13.41
CA THR A 29 6.30 -3.78 12.66
C THR A 29 6.24 -3.45 11.16
N VAL A 30 7.10 -4.07 10.38
CA VAL A 30 7.18 -3.90 8.92
C VAL A 30 6.57 -5.11 8.22
N HIS A 31 5.76 -4.85 7.20
CA HIS A 31 5.10 -5.86 6.39
C HIS A 31 5.73 -5.98 5.01
N LEU A 32 5.89 -7.20 4.51
CA LEU A 32 6.30 -7.47 3.13
C LEU A 32 5.13 -7.21 2.16
N ALA A 33 3.95 -7.66 2.57
CA ALA A 33 2.65 -7.41 1.99
C ALA A 33 1.63 -7.34 3.13
N PHE A 34 0.54 -6.58 2.92
CA PHE A 34 -0.53 -6.46 3.88
C PHE A 34 -1.83 -7.01 3.31
N GLY A 35 -2.43 -7.98 4.01
CA GLY A 35 -3.67 -8.62 3.60
C GLY A 35 -4.88 -7.98 4.29
N ILE A 36 -5.85 -7.54 3.51
CA ILE A 36 -7.13 -7.00 4.00
C ILE A 36 -8.24 -7.98 3.63
N SER A 37 -8.97 -8.48 4.62
CA SER A 37 -10.13 -9.34 4.37
C SER A 37 -11.22 -8.57 3.64
N MET A 38 -11.64 -9.08 2.48
CA MET A 38 -12.62 -8.43 1.62
C MET A 38 -13.98 -9.08 1.79
N LYS A 39 -14.98 -8.26 2.12
CA LYS A 39 -16.38 -8.71 2.14
C LYS A 39 -16.96 -8.66 0.73
N TRP A 40 -17.88 -9.57 0.41
CA TRP A 40 -18.64 -9.55 -0.85
C TRP A 40 -19.43 -8.23 -1.03
N ALA A 41 -19.80 -7.61 0.09
CA ALA A 41 -20.48 -6.32 0.13
C ALA A 41 -19.53 -5.14 -0.13
N THR A 42 -18.25 -5.35 -0.42
CA THR A 42 -17.35 -4.24 -0.78
C THR A 42 -17.77 -3.68 -2.14
N ALA A 43 -18.01 -2.37 -2.19
CA ALA A 43 -18.45 -1.67 -3.39
C ALA A 43 -17.26 -1.10 -4.18
N ARG A 44 -16.32 -0.49 -3.47
CA ARG A 44 -15.27 0.32 -4.10
C ARG A 44 -14.05 0.45 -3.20
N LEU A 45 -12.90 0.50 -3.84
CA LEU A 45 -11.61 0.87 -3.27
C LEU A 45 -11.21 2.24 -3.83
N ALA A 46 -10.64 3.09 -2.99
CA ALA A 46 -10.03 4.34 -3.43
C ALA A 46 -8.57 4.38 -2.96
N ILE A 47 -7.64 4.47 -3.91
CA ILE A 47 -6.21 4.66 -3.65
C ILE A 47 -5.87 6.12 -3.89
N ALA A 48 -5.27 6.78 -2.91
CA ALA A 48 -4.80 8.15 -3.03
C ALA A 48 -3.30 8.22 -2.71
N PHE A 49 -2.50 8.70 -3.66
CA PHE A 49 -1.08 8.93 -3.44
C PHE A 49 -0.90 10.26 -2.71
N THR A 50 -0.22 10.23 -1.55
CA THR A 50 0.07 11.42 -0.75
C THR A 50 1.43 12.00 -1.09
N SER A 51 2.45 11.14 -1.20
CA SER A 51 3.80 11.53 -1.61
C SER A 51 4.54 10.34 -2.20
N SER A 52 5.48 10.61 -3.10
CA SER A 52 6.45 9.63 -3.56
C SER A 52 7.75 10.31 -3.95
N VAL A 53 8.88 9.64 -3.73
CA VAL A 53 10.15 10.04 -4.32
C VAL A 53 10.09 9.90 -5.86
N SER A 54 10.88 10.70 -6.56
CA SER A 54 10.91 10.67 -8.04
C SER A 54 11.82 9.59 -8.61
N LYS A 55 12.77 9.08 -7.81
CA LYS A 55 13.76 8.09 -8.23
C LYS A 55 14.09 7.13 -7.08
N PRO A 56 13.88 5.82 -7.28
CA PRO A 56 13.15 5.22 -8.39
C PRO A 56 11.65 5.57 -8.35
N PRO A 57 10.95 5.61 -9.51
CA PRO A 57 9.49 5.75 -9.53
C PRO A 57 8.83 4.62 -8.73
N GLN A 58 7.96 5.01 -7.80
CA GLN A 58 7.28 4.11 -6.87
C GLN A 58 5.85 3.80 -7.32
N GLY A 59 5.32 2.69 -6.84
CA GLY A 59 3.94 2.28 -7.05
C GLY A 59 3.44 1.36 -5.95
N VAL A 60 2.17 1.01 -6.04
CA VAL A 60 1.50 0.02 -5.19
C VAL A 60 0.89 -1.04 -6.08
N CYS A 61 1.09 -2.31 -5.73
CA CYS A 61 0.41 -3.43 -6.32
C CYS A 61 -0.71 -3.92 -5.40
N LEU A 62 -1.82 -4.29 -6.02
CA LEU A 62 -3.04 -4.77 -5.40
C LEU A 62 -3.42 -6.09 -6.07
N GLU A 63 -3.75 -7.11 -5.29
CA GLU A 63 -4.20 -8.40 -5.84
C GLU A 63 -5.26 -9.01 -4.94
N LEU A 64 -6.35 -9.50 -5.54
CA LEU A 64 -7.34 -10.30 -4.83
C LEU A 64 -6.92 -11.78 -4.89
N SER A 65 -6.97 -12.45 -3.75
CA SER A 65 -6.77 -13.91 -3.72
C SER A 65 -7.86 -14.66 -4.49
N GLU A 66 -9.06 -14.09 -4.56
CA GLU A 66 -10.22 -14.63 -5.27
C GLU A 66 -11.05 -13.49 -5.88
N GLY A 67 -11.38 -13.59 -7.18
CA GLY A 67 -12.12 -12.57 -7.92
C GLY A 67 -11.22 -11.61 -8.71
N ASP A 68 -11.84 -10.57 -9.29
CA ASP A 68 -11.15 -9.58 -10.11
C ASP A 68 -11.31 -8.17 -9.54
N LEU A 69 -10.34 -7.31 -9.80
CA LEU A 69 -10.45 -5.87 -9.71
C LEU A 69 -10.89 -5.31 -11.07
N LEU A 70 -11.95 -4.52 -11.07
CA LEU A 70 -12.31 -3.67 -12.20
C LEU A 70 -11.63 -2.30 -12.03
N VAL A 71 -10.73 -1.96 -12.94
CA VAL A 71 -9.98 -0.71 -12.94
C VAL A 71 -9.94 -0.16 -14.37
N ASN A 72 -10.37 1.10 -14.54
CA ASN A 72 -10.44 1.74 -15.85
C ASN A 72 -11.12 0.86 -16.94
N GLY A 73 -12.24 0.21 -16.60
CA GLY A 73 -12.97 -0.70 -17.48
C GLY A 73 -12.32 -2.06 -17.74
N SER A 74 -11.11 -2.30 -17.23
CA SER A 74 -10.38 -3.57 -17.38
C SER A 74 -10.54 -4.44 -16.14
N ARG A 75 -10.76 -5.75 -16.34
CA ARG A 75 -10.84 -6.73 -15.24
C ARG A 75 -9.53 -7.49 -15.13
N THR A 76 -8.99 -7.56 -13.92
CA THR A 76 -7.73 -8.26 -13.63
C THR A 76 -7.70 -8.72 -12.17
N PRO A 77 -7.12 -9.89 -11.83
CA PRO A 77 -6.98 -10.32 -10.44
C PRO A 77 -6.05 -9.39 -9.64
N GLY A 78 -5.11 -8.71 -10.32
CA GLY A 78 -4.22 -7.74 -9.71
C GLY A 78 -3.75 -6.64 -10.66
N VAL A 79 -3.30 -5.52 -10.08
CA VAL A 79 -2.84 -4.33 -10.80
C VAL A 79 -1.75 -3.61 -10.01
N CYS A 80 -0.78 -3.01 -10.70
CA CYS A 80 0.16 -2.07 -10.08
C CYS A 80 -0.16 -0.64 -10.56
N LEU A 81 -0.36 0.26 -9.60
CA LEU A 81 -0.64 1.67 -9.79
C LEU A 81 0.63 2.46 -9.49
N TRP A 82 1.04 3.32 -10.42
CA TRP A 82 2.29 4.06 -10.31
C TRP A 82 2.03 5.50 -9.88
N ALA A 83 2.71 5.97 -8.84
CA ALA A 83 2.48 7.30 -8.28
C ALA A 83 2.79 8.44 -9.27
N ASP A 84 3.68 8.18 -10.23
CA ASP A 84 4.11 9.15 -11.24
C ASP A 84 3.15 9.31 -12.44
N SER A 85 2.25 8.35 -12.67
CA SER A 85 1.35 8.35 -13.82
C SER A 85 -0.12 8.14 -13.49
N ALA A 86 -0.44 7.69 -12.28
CA ALA A 86 -1.81 7.57 -11.80
C ALA A 86 -2.45 8.94 -11.58
N PRO A 87 -3.78 9.06 -11.77
CA PRO A 87 -4.50 10.24 -11.28
C PRO A 87 -4.36 10.34 -9.74
N PRO A 88 -4.66 11.52 -9.15
CA PRO A 88 -4.54 11.73 -7.70
C PRO A 88 -5.30 10.71 -6.85
N VAL A 89 -6.43 10.23 -7.36
CA VAL A 89 -7.21 9.13 -6.78
C VAL A 89 -7.55 8.11 -7.86
N VAL A 90 -7.26 6.84 -7.58
CA VAL A 90 -7.64 5.70 -8.42
C VAL A 90 -8.76 4.93 -7.75
N TYR A 91 -9.86 4.72 -8.47
CA TYR A 91 -10.97 3.89 -8.00
C TYR A 91 -10.89 2.50 -8.61
N LEU A 92 -11.11 1.48 -7.78
CA LEU A 92 -11.22 0.09 -8.20
C LEU A 92 -12.50 -0.52 -7.64
N GLU A 93 -13.12 -1.42 -8.39
CA GLU A 93 -14.32 -2.15 -7.94
C GLU A 93 -13.97 -3.63 -7.77
N PRO A 94 -14.01 -4.19 -6.55
CA PRO A 94 -13.76 -5.60 -6.33
C PRO A 94 -14.97 -6.44 -6.77
N LEU A 95 -14.74 -7.35 -7.71
CA LEU A 95 -15.72 -8.29 -8.24
C LEU A 95 -15.59 -9.64 -7.54
N ILE A 96 -16.07 -9.70 -6.30
CA ILE A 96 -16.00 -10.89 -5.44
C ILE A 96 -17.35 -11.63 -5.45
N LYS A 97 -17.32 -12.95 -5.59
CA LYS A 97 -18.53 -13.78 -5.54
C LYS A 97 -19.04 -13.87 -4.09
N PRO A 98 -20.37 -13.90 -3.85
CA PRO A 98 -20.93 -13.97 -2.49
C PRO A 98 -20.45 -15.15 -1.64
N THR A 99 -20.09 -16.27 -2.27
CA THR A 99 -19.63 -17.49 -1.60
C THR A 99 -18.12 -17.54 -1.37
N SER A 100 -17.36 -16.57 -1.89
CA SER A 100 -15.90 -16.57 -1.83
C SER A 100 -15.41 -15.78 -0.61
N THR A 101 -14.40 -16.32 0.06
CA THR A 101 -13.54 -15.54 0.97
C THR A 101 -12.38 -14.99 0.16
N SER A 102 -12.27 -13.67 0.07
CA SER A 102 -11.18 -13.02 -0.68
C SER A 102 -10.37 -12.11 0.25
N THR A 103 -9.07 -12.04 0.00
CA THR A 103 -8.15 -11.11 0.67
C THR A 103 -7.53 -10.21 -0.39
N LEU A 104 -7.57 -8.90 -0.17
CA LEU A 104 -6.82 -7.93 -0.95
C LEU A 104 -5.41 -7.86 -0.37
N GLN A 105 -4.43 -8.34 -1.13
CA GLN A 105 -3.02 -8.17 -0.84
C GLN A 105 -2.56 -6.82 -1.39
N VAL A 106 -1.81 -6.08 -0.56
CA VAL A 106 -1.27 -4.77 -0.88
C VAL A 106 0.24 -4.77 -0.62
N TRP A 107 1.03 -4.33 -1.60
CA TRP A 107 2.47 -4.14 -1.40
C TRP A 107 3.04 -3.02 -2.27
N ASN A 108 4.14 -2.41 -1.84
CA ASN A 108 4.82 -1.39 -2.63
C ASN A 108 5.76 -2.03 -3.66
N CYS A 109 5.95 -1.32 -4.77
CA CYS A 109 6.87 -1.68 -5.83
C CYS A 109 7.58 -0.44 -6.36
N TRP A 110 8.67 -0.63 -7.09
CA TRP A 110 9.40 0.46 -7.75
C TRP A 110 9.92 0.01 -9.10
N ARG A 111 10.22 0.95 -10.00
CA ARG A 111 10.87 0.60 -11.29
C ARG A 111 12.38 0.48 -11.12
N GLY A 112 12.93 -0.66 -11.56
CA GLY A 112 14.36 -0.89 -11.68
C GLY A 112 14.99 -0.07 -12.81
N GLY A 113 16.32 -0.18 -12.97
CA GLY A 113 17.05 0.53 -14.03
C GLY A 113 16.69 0.09 -15.46
N ASP A 114 16.08 -1.09 -15.60
CA ASP A 114 15.51 -1.65 -16.82
C ASP A 114 14.03 -1.26 -17.03
N GLY A 115 13.42 -0.54 -16.08
CA GLY A 115 12.00 -0.18 -16.11
C GLY A 115 11.07 -1.27 -15.57
N GLU A 116 11.58 -2.44 -15.18
CA GLU A 116 10.76 -3.53 -14.64
C GLU A 116 10.32 -3.23 -13.21
N ALA A 117 9.14 -3.73 -12.83
CA ALA A 117 8.65 -3.63 -11.46
C ALA A 117 9.48 -4.55 -10.55
N GLN A 118 10.09 -3.95 -9.53
CA GLN A 118 10.80 -4.62 -8.46
C GLN A 118 9.95 -4.56 -7.18
N MET A 119 10.03 -5.60 -6.36
CA MET A 119 9.30 -5.72 -5.09
C MET A 119 10.02 -6.69 -4.15
N TRP A 120 9.71 -6.63 -2.85
CA TRP A 120 10.13 -7.62 -1.83
C TRP A 120 11.65 -7.81 -1.66
N ARG A 121 12.46 -6.89 -2.18
CA ARG A 121 13.92 -6.96 -2.18
C ARG A 121 14.50 -5.85 -1.34
N GLY A 122 15.66 -6.12 -0.76
CA GLY A 122 16.42 -5.16 0.02
C GLY A 122 15.67 -4.62 1.23
N ASN A 123 15.51 -3.30 1.31
CA ASN A 123 14.83 -2.64 2.43
C ASN A 123 13.35 -2.35 2.15
N ALA A 124 12.78 -2.97 1.11
CA ALA A 124 11.38 -2.78 0.77
C ALA A 124 10.47 -3.29 1.89
N GLY A 125 9.46 -2.50 2.23
CA GLY A 125 8.47 -2.86 3.23
C GLY A 125 7.46 -1.76 3.49
N LEU A 126 6.42 -2.13 4.23
CA LEU A 126 5.26 -1.30 4.52
C LEU A 126 5.10 -1.13 6.03
N LEU A 127 4.86 0.09 6.46
CA LEU A 127 4.21 0.39 7.72
C LEU A 127 2.73 0.66 7.44
N VAL A 128 1.84 0.17 8.31
CA VAL A 128 0.40 0.27 8.11
C VAL A 128 -0.26 0.90 9.33
N ASP A 129 -0.85 2.06 9.14
CA ASP A 129 -1.70 2.71 10.14
C ASP A 129 -3.17 2.46 9.77
N LEU A 130 -3.94 1.90 10.71
CA LEU A 130 -5.37 1.71 10.56
C LEU A 130 -6.11 2.96 11.03
N ASN A 131 -6.85 3.59 10.13
CA ASN A 131 -7.70 4.74 10.41
C ASN A 131 -9.16 4.31 10.61
N PRO A 132 -9.99 5.13 11.28
CA PRO A 132 -11.43 4.87 11.40
C PRO A 132 -12.10 4.67 10.04
N GLY A 133 -13.12 3.81 9.97
CA GLY A 133 -13.97 3.66 8.79
C GLY A 133 -13.37 2.84 7.64
N ALA A 134 -12.56 1.82 7.94
CA ALA A 134 -11.90 0.95 6.95
C ALA A 134 -10.97 1.72 5.99
N SER A 135 -10.26 2.70 6.55
CA SER A 135 -9.21 3.47 5.88
C SER A 135 -7.83 3.02 6.39
N TYR A 136 -6.87 2.93 5.48
CA TYR A 136 -5.51 2.50 5.76
C TYR A 136 -4.55 3.54 5.21
N ARG A 137 -3.50 3.85 5.96
CA ARG A 137 -2.36 4.63 5.49
C ARG A 137 -1.14 3.73 5.44
N PHE A 138 -0.47 3.74 4.29
CA PHE A 138 0.74 2.99 4.04
C PHE A 138 1.92 3.95 3.92
N SER A 139 2.97 3.69 4.70
CA SER A 139 4.26 4.38 4.61
C SER A 139 5.29 3.35 4.19
N CYS A 140 5.90 3.52 3.02
CA CYS A 140 6.65 2.47 2.36
C CYS A 140 8.09 2.90 2.20
N SER A 141 9.00 1.96 2.45
CA SER A 141 10.39 2.06 2.01
C SER A 141 10.54 1.29 0.72
N ASP A 142 11.33 1.82 -0.20
CA ASP A 142 11.75 1.07 -1.36
C ASP A 142 12.93 0.14 -1.03
N GLY A 143 13.30 -0.71 -2.00
CA GLY A 143 14.36 -1.70 -1.80
C GLY A 143 15.79 -1.17 -1.93
N THR A 144 15.96 0.13 -2.19
CA THR A 144 17.21 0.76 -2.58
C THR A 144 17.79 1.60 -1.43
N GLY A 145 19.10 1.51 -1.21
CA GLY A 145 19.74 2.27 -0.14
C GLY A 145 19.30 1.86 1.28
N GLN A 146 19.20 2.85 2.17
CA GLN A 146 18.72 2.68 3.54
C GLN A 146 17.19 2.65 3.57
N ALA A 147 16.61 2.02 4.59
CA ALA A 147 15.17 2.01 4.73
C ALA A 147 14.65 3.43 5.01
N ASP A 148 13.76 3.94 4.15
CA ASP A 148 13.09 5.23 4.34
C ASP A 148 11.59 5.06 4.04
N PHE A 149 10.79 4.94 5.10
CA PHE A 149 9.34 4.73 4.97
C PHE A 149 8.57 5.97 4.47
N THR A 150 9.27 7.02 4.05
CA THR A 150 8.68 8.18 3.36
C THR A 150 8.81 8.11 1.83
N ASP A 151 9.51 7.09 1.29
CA ASP A 151 9.71 6.91 -0.14
C ASP A 151 8.39 6.89 -0.92
N LEU A 152 7.36 6.26 -0.34
CA LEU A 152 6.00 6.27 -0.86
C LEU A 152 5.00 6.30 0.30
N ILE A 153 4.10 7.29 0.29
CA ILE A 153 2.97 7.38 1.20
C ILE A 153 1.69 7.39 0.38
N PHE A 154 0.80 6.45 0.66
CA PHE A 154 -0.51 6.40 0.05
C PHE A 154 -1.57 5.95 1.06
N GLY A 155 -2.82 6.28 0.75
CA GLY A 155 -3.96 5.79 1.51
C GLY A 155 -4.84 4.87 0.67
N LEU A 156 -5.51 3.95 1.35
CA LEU A 156 -6.53 3.07 0.81
C LEU A 156 -7.80 3.21 1.64
N GLU A 157 -8.89 3.60 1.01
CA GLU A 157 -10.22 3.57 1.61
C GLU A 157 -11.05 2.44 1.01
N ILE A 158 -11.75 1.71 1.88
CA ILE A 158 -12.68 0.65 1.50
C ILE A 158 -14.11 1.11 1.78
N GLN A 159 -14.92 1.14 0.73
CA GLN A 159 -16.34 1.49 0.82
C GLN A 159 -17.18 0.22 0.66
N GLU A 160 -18.00 -0.07 1.66
CA GLU A 160 -19.02 -1.12 1.56
C GLU A 160 -20.24 -0.60 0.77
N LYS A 161 -20.99 -1.51 0.15
CA LYS A 161 -22.27 -1.24 -0.50
C LYS A 161 -23.26 -0.81 0.59
N THR A 162 -23.61 0.47 0.64
CA THR A 162 -24.76 0.95 1.40
C THR A 162 -26.00 0.92 0.52
N GLY A 163 -27.03 0.17 0.93
CA GLY A 163 -28.33 0.12 0.24
C GLY A 163 -28.40 -0.87 -0.93
N ASP A 164 -29.63 -1.03 -1.47
CA ASP A 164 -29.95 -1.93 -2.59
C ASP A 164 -29.03 -1.66 -3.80
N PRO A 165 -28.30 -2.68 -4.32
CA PRO A 165 -27.30 -2.50 -5.38
C PRO A 165 -27.85 -1.97 -6.71
N TRP A 166 -29.17 -1.78 -6.83
CA TRP A 166 -29.83 -1.37 -8.05
C TRP A 166 -30.23 0.11 -8.14
N LEU A 167 -30.02 0.95 -7.10
CA LEU A 167 -30.65 2.28 -7.09
C LEU A 167 -29.77 3.53 -7.16
N GLU A 168 -28.55 3.63 -6.65
CA GLU A 168 -27.78 4.89 -6.81
C GLU A 168 -26.24 4.73 -6.88
N PRO A 169 -25.53 5.55 -7.69
CA PRO A 169 -24.08 5.66 -7.63
C PRO A 169 -23.66 6.24 -6.27
N LEU A 170 -22.62 5.66 -5.65
CA LEU A 170 -22.09 6.14 -4.38
C LEU A 170 -21.73 7.63 -4.45
N PRO A 171 -22.09 8.45 -3.44
CA PRO A 171 -21.66 9.84 -3.39
C PRO A 171 -20.13 9.90 -3.31
N PRO A 172 -19.48 10.85 -3.99
CA PRO A 172 -18.05 11.05 -3.86
C PRO A 172 -17.73 11.40 -2.40
N ARG A 173 -17.00 10.52 -1.70
CA ARG A 173 -16.41 10.88 -0.41
C ARG A 173 -15.13 11.67 -0.66
N THR A 174 -14.98 12.78 0.03
CA THR A 174 -13.71 13.51 0.08
C THR A 174 -12.74 12.69 0.92
N PHE A 175 -11.70 12.19 0.27
CA PHE A 175 -10.58 11.51 0.93
C PHE A 175 -9.99 12.49 1.95
N THR A 176 -10.16 12.21 3.25
CA THR A 176 -9.61 13.06 4.30
C THR A 176 -8.34 12.38 4.80
N LEU A 177 -7.20 12.74 4.21
CA LEU A 177 -5.92 12.43 4.84
C LEU A 177 -5.95 13.06 6.23
N GLY A 178 -5.85 12.23 7.27
CA GLY A 178 -5.73 12.69 8.64
C GLY A 178 -4.62 13.74 8.69
N ALA A 179 -4.99 14.96 9.07
CA ALA A 179 -4.07 16.08 9.10
C ALA A 179 -2.85 15.71 9.94
N ASP A 180 -1.68 15.96 9.35
CA ASP A 180 -0.37 15.81 9.95
C ASP A 180 -0.36 16.44 11.35
N SER A 181 -0.01 15.64 12.35
CA SER A 181 0.17 16.13 13.72
C SER A 181 1.47 16.93 13.76
N THR A 182 1.41 18.13 13.22
CA THR A 182 2.46 19.13 13.29
C THR A 182 2.68 19.48 14.76
N HIS A 183 3.80 18.99 15.29
CA HIS A 183 4.38 19.45 16.54
C HIS A 183 4.48 20.99 16.51
N PRO A 184 3.96 21.72 17.51
CA PRO A 184 4.24 23.14 17.61
C PRO A 184 5.73 23.31 17.91
N ARG A 185 6.45 24.02 17.02
CA ARG A 185 7.75 24.58 17.35
C ARG A 185 7.54 25.55 18.52
N SER A 186 8.10 25.22 19.67
CA SER A 186 8.31 26.19 20.75
C SER A 186 9.27 27.27 20.26
N ALA A 187 8.73 28.44 19.96
CA ALA A 187 9.44 29.70 20.11
C ALA A 187 9.08 30.23 21.51
N ASP A 188 10.10 30.48 22.33
CA ASP A 188 10.21 31.55 23.34
C ASP A 188 11.12 31.13 24.49
N ALA A 189 12.37 31.62 24.45
CA ALA A 189 13.11 32.31 25.52
C ALA A 189 14.55 32.57 25.07
#